data_AF-A0A925G7K9-F1
#
_entry.id   AF-A0A925G7K9-F1
#
_cell.length_a   1.000
_cell.length_b   1.000
_cell.length_c   1.000
_cell.angle_alpha   90.00
_cell.angle_beta   90.00
_cell.angle_gamma   90.00
#
_symmetry.space_group_name_H-M   'P 1'
#
loop_
_entity.id
_entity.type
_entity.pdbx_description
1 polymer ?
#
loop_
_entity_poly.entity_id
_entity_poly.type
_entity_poly.pdbx_seq_one_letter_code
_entity_poly.pdbx_strand_id
1 'polypeptide(L)'
;MKTYFASIIIIFSCISCQRSVKPEELYGEWKYIKVENPKQQPAYIMPDEEVKLNKPFIKFTPNKDLIIIWGGKRLSYGKFRMENSMIRFKENFADGTSREFPFLIKELSAERIVFETMRQDFTRITAIKVK
;
A
#
# COMPACT_ATOMS: atom_id res chain seq x y z
N MET A 1 0.47 -7.40 64.90
CA MET A 1 0.94 -8.08 63.67
C MET A 1 -0.28 -8.56 62.88
N LYS A 2 -0.78 -7.77 61.91
CA LYS A 2 -1.72 -8.22 60.87
C LYS A 2 -1.42 -7.40 59.61
N THR A 3 -0.98 -8.11 58.58
CA THR A 3 -0.44 -7.62 57.32
C THR A 3 -1.55 -7.15 56.39
N TYR A 4 -1.43 -5.94 55.86
CA TYR A 4 -2.30 -5.42 54.81
C TYR A 4 -1.87 -5.99 53.46
N PHE A 5 -2.74 -6.75 52.81
CA PHE A 5 -2.58 -7.20 51.42
C PHE A 5 -3.10 -6.09 50.50
N ALA A 6 -2.19 -5.34 49.89
CA ALA A 6 -2.52 -4.40 48.81
C ALA A 6 -2.30 -5.11 47.46
N SER A 7 -3.39 -5.57 46.83
CA SER A 7 -3.36 -6.05 45.44
C SER A 7 -3.29 -4.86 44.49
N ILE A 8 -2.12 -4.63 43.90
CA ILE A 8 -1.93 -3.73 42.77
C ILE A 8 -2.29 -4.49 41.49
N ILE A 9 -3.44 -4.13 40.89
CA ILE A 9 -3.84 -4.57 39.56
C ILE A 9 -3.22 -3.59 38.56
N ILE A 10 -2.15 -4.02 37.89
CA ILE A 10 -1.55 -3.27 36.77
C ILE A 10 -2.38 -3.56 35.53
N ILE A 11 -3.25 -2.62 35.16
CA ILE A 11 -3.96 -2.62 33.88
C ILE A 11 -2.99 -2.17 32.80
N PHE A 12 -2.43 -3.13 32.06
CA PHE A 12 -1.57 -2.88 30.91
C PHE A 12 -2.45 -2.58 29.69
N SER A 13 -2.79 -1.31 29.49
CA SER A 13 -3.50 -0.84 28.30
C SER A 13 -2.56 -0.89 27.09
N CYS A 14 -2.71 -1.91 26.24
CA CYS A 14 -2.09 -1.94 24.92
C CYS A 14 -2.77 -0.88 24.03
N ILE A 15 -2.23 0.34 24.06
CA ILE A 15 -2.57 1.40 23.10
C ILE A 15 -2.08 0.92 21.73
N SER A 16 -2.95 0.25 20.97
CA SER A 16 -2.72 0.01 19.55
C SER A 16 -2.84 1.34 18.83
N CYS A 17 -1.76 2.13 18.86
CA CYS A 17 -1.61 3.30 18.02
C CYS A 17 -1.58 2.83 16.57
N GLN A 18 -2.71 2.92 15.87
CA GLN A 18 -2.72 2.88 14.41
C GLN A 18 -1.89 4.08 13.92
N ARG A 19 -0.62 3.82 13.62
CA ARG A 19 0.28 4.83 13.07
C ARG A 19 -0.30 5.28 11.72
N SER A 20 -0.66 6.55 11.63
CA SER A 20 -1.03 7.17 10.36
C SER A 20 0.19 7.20 9.45
N VAL A 21 0.04 6.72 8.21
CA VAL A 21 1.12 6.69 7.23
C VAL A 21 1.27 8.09 6.63
N LYS A 22 2.47 8.65 6.71
CA LYS A 22 2.77 9.95 6.12
C LYS A 22 3.13 9.78 4.63
N PRO A 23 2.73 10.71 3.74
CA PRO A 23 3.07 10.64 2.31
C PRO A 23 4.57 10.48 2.03
N GLU A 24 5.41 11.10 2.86
CA GLU A 24 6.87 11.11 2.69
C GLU A 24 7.49 9.71 2.80
N GLU A 25 6.84 8.82 3.55
CA GLU A 25 7.29 7.43 3.72
C GLU A 25 7.14 6.64 2.41
N LEU A 26 6.26 7.08 1.50
CA LEU A 26 6.00 6.44 0.22
C LEU A 26 6.88 6.97 -0.92
N TYR A 27 7.51 8.13 -0.78
CA TYR A 27 8.25 8.75 -1.88
C TYR A 27 9.36 7.84 -2.42
N GLY A 28 9.50 7.84 -3.74
CA GLY A 28 10.41 6.97 -4.48
C GLY A 28 9.68 5.99 -5.39
N GLU A 29 10.46 5.08 -5.96
CA GLU A 29 9.97 3.99 -6.82
C GLU A 29 9.90 2.69 -6.03
N TRP A 30 8.82 1.93 -6.21
CA TRP A 30 8.59 0.63 -5.61
C TRP A 30 8.34 -0.40 -6.69
N LYS A 31 9.30 -1.30 -6.90
CA LYS A 31 9.24 -2.38 -7.88
C LYS A 31 8.36 -3.50 -7.35
N TYR A 32 7.41 -3.93 -8.15
CA TYR A 32 6.53 -5.03 -7.78
C TYR A 32 7.32 -6.33 -7.83
N ILE A 33 7.17 -7.15 -6.80
CA ILE A 33 7.77 -8.49 -6.71
C ILE A 33 6.72 -9.59 -6.62
N LYS A 34 5.46 -9.22 -6.32
CA LYS A 34 4.34 -10.17 -6.24
C LYS A 34 3.03 -9.45 -6.53
N VAL A 35 2.18 -10.09 -7.34
CA VAL A 35 0.83 -9.61 -7.69
C VAL A 35 -0.15 -10.78 -7.51
N GLU A 36 -1.16 -10.58 -6.69
CA GLU A 36 -2.08 -11.64 -6.27
C GLU A 36 -3.52 -11.13 -6.26
N ASN A 37 -4.48 -11.97 -6.63
CA ASN A 37 -5.91 -11.74 -6.41
C ASN A 37 -6.42 -12.79 -5.40
N PRO A 38 -6.20 -12.57 -4.09
CA PRO A 38 -6.50 -13.56 -3.06
C PRO A 38 -8.01 -13.82 -2.89
N LYS A 39 -8.88 -12.93 -3.41
CA LYS A 39 -10.34 -13.08 -3.34
C LYS A 39 -10.95 -13.74 -4.57
N GLN A 40 -10.18 -13.94 -5.63
CA GLN A 40 -10.60 -14.74 -6.78
C GLN A 40 -10.78 -16.21 -6.34
N GLN A 41 -11.69 -16.95 -6.99
CA GLN A 41 -11.85 -18.39 -6.77
C GLN A 41 -11.63 -19.14 -8.10
N PRO A 42 -10.55 -19.93 -8.23
CA PRO A 42 -9.46 -20.09 -7.26
C PRO A 42 -8.64 -18.80 -7.09
N ALA A 43 -7.94 -18.67 -5.97
CA ALA A 43 -7.03 -17.54 -5.75
C ALA A 43 -5.96 -17.52 -6.84
N TYR A 44 -5.71 -16.35 -7.42
CA TYR A 44 -4.74 -16.20 -8.50
C TYR A 44 -3.48 -15.51 -8.00
N ILE A 45 -2.33 -16.04 -8.41
CA ILE A 45 -1.02 -15.43 -8.20
C ILE A 45 -0.38 -15.33 -9.58
N MET A 46 0.03 -14.13 -9.97
CA MET A 46 0.75 -13.93 -11.22
C MET A 46 2.11 -14.64 -11.16
N PRO A 47 2.49 -15.42 -12.19
CA PRO A 47 3.80 -16.07 -12.23
C PRO A 47 4.96 -15.07 -12.07
N ASP A 48 5.97 -15.43 -11.27
CA ASP A 48 7.14 -14.58 -11.00
C ASP A 48 7.86 -14.14 -12.28
N GLU A 49 7.93 -15.03 -13.28
CA GLU A 49 8.54 -14.76 -14.59
C GLU A 49 7.82 -13.64 -15.33
N GLU A 50 6.49 -13.62 -15.25
CA GLU A 50 5.65 -12.57 -15.85
C GLU A 50 5.86 -11.23 -15.15
N VAL A 51 5.92 -11.22 -13.80
CA VAL A 51 6.23 -10.01 -13.03
C VAL A 51 7.62 -9.48 -13.41
N LYS A 52 8.63 -10.35 -13.48
CA LYS A 52 10.00 -9.97 -13.85
C LYS A 52 10.10 -9.46 -15.29
N LEU A 53 9.39 -10.08 -16.23
CA LEU A 53 9.38 -9.67 -17.64
C LEU A 53 8.79 -8.27 -17.81
N ASN A 54 7.69 -7.99 -17.11
CA ASN A 54 7.00 -6.71 -17.21
C ASN A 54 7.68 -5.58 -16.42
N LYS A 55 8.56 -5.90 -15.46
CA LYS A 55 9.24 -4.93 -14.58
C LYS A 55 8.30 -3.86 -14.01
N PRO A 56 7.12 -4.21 -13.45
CA PRO A 56 6.16 -3.20 -13.04
C PRO A 56 6.59 -2.47 -11.76
N PHE A 57 6.19 -1.21 -11.64
CA PHE A 57 6.46 -0.40 -10.46
C PHE A 57 5.39 0.68 -10.23
N ILE A 58 5.33 1.14 -8.99
CA ILE A 58 4.60 2.36 -8.60
C ILE A 58 5.60 3.39 -8.10
N LYS A 59 5.42 4.64 -8.51
CA LYS A 59 6.28 5.76 -8.11
C LYS A 59 5.44 6.84 -7.45
N PHE A 60 5.90 7.31 -6.28
CA PHE A 60 5.33 8.44 -5.56
C PHE A 60 6.32 9.59 -5.54
N THR A 61 5.87 10.80 -5.88
CA THR A 61 6.73 12.00 -5.93
C THR A 61 6.43 12.96 -4.77
N PRO A 62 7.38 13.84 -4.40
CA PRO A 62 7.12 14.93 -3.45
C PRO A 62 5.99 15.88 -3.85
N ASN A 63 5.71 15.98 -5.15
CA ASN A 63 4.59 16.74 -5.70
C ASN A 63 3.24 16.02 -5.60
N LYS A 64 3.20 14.91 -4.85
CA LYS A 64 2.04 14.05 -4.65
C LYS A 64 1.55 13.40 -5.94
N ASP A 65 2.44 13.19 -6.91
CA ASP A 65 2.11 12.39 -8.09
C ASP A 65 2.27 10.91 -7.78
N LEU A 66 1.37 10.11 -8.34
CA LEU A 66 1.43 8.66 -8.35
C LEU A 66 1.45 8.20 -9.80
N ILE A 67 2.43 7.35 -10.13
CA ILE A 67 2.62 6.80 -11.48
C ILE A 67 2.69 5.29 -11.37
N ILE A 68 1.91 4.57 -12.18
CA ILE A 68 1.98 3.11 -12.30
C ILE A 68 2.53 2.77 -13.69
N ILE A 69 3.59 1.98 -13.72
CA ILE A 69 4.28 1.53 -14.92
C ILE A 69 4.21 0.01 -15.00
N TRP A 70 3.94 -0.52 -16.19
CA TRP A 70 3.90 -1.95 -16.49
C TRP A 70 4.39 -2.20 -17.90
N GLY A 71 5.34 -3.12 -18.09
CA GLY A 71 5.93 -3.41 -19.40
C GLY A 71 6.57 -2.17 -20.04
N GLY A 72 7.12 -1.25 -19.23
CA GLY A 72 7.67 0.03 -19.70
C GLY A 72 6.63 1.08 -20.12
N LYS A 73 5.34 0.79 -20.03
CA LYS A 73 4.25 1.72 -20.37
C LYS A 73 3.62 2.31 -19.12
N ARG A 74 3.26 3.59 -19.18
CA ARG A 74 2.49 4.27 -18.13
C ARG A 74 1.03 3.81 -18.21
N LEU A 75 0.65 2.94 -17.29
CA LEU A 75 -0.73 2.46 -17.18
C LEU A 75 -1.63 3.49 -16.51
N SER A 76 -1.09 4.22 -15.53
CA SER A 76 -1.87 5.15 -14.74
C SER A 76 -1.02 6.31 -14.24
N TYR A 77 -1.65 7.48 -14.12
CA TYR A 77 -1.03 8.70 -13.64
C TYR A 77 -2.05 9.60 -12.95
N GLY A 78 -1.64 10.26 -11.88
CA GLY A 78 -2.47 11.25 -11.23
C GLY A 78 -1.91 11.70 -9.90
N LYS A 79 -2.81 12.18 -9.02
CA LYS A 79 -2.45 12.68 -7.70
C LYS A 79 -2.86 11.70 -6.61
N PHE A 80 -2.07 11.63 -5.54
CA PHE A 80 -2.44 10.87 -4.36
C PHE A 80 -2.48 11.73 -3.10
N ARG A 81 -3.23 11.25 -2.11
CA ARG A 81 -3.20 11.75 -0.73
C ARG A 81 -3.34 10.58 0.23
N MET A 82 -2.86 10.77 1.45
CA MET A 82 -3.00 9.79 2.51
C MET A 82 -4.24 10.09 3.36
N GLU A 83 -4.95 9.02 3.72
CA GLU A 83 -6.03 9.03 4.70
C GLU A 83 -5.83 7.81 5.61
N ASN A 84 -5.14 8.02 6.73
CA ASN A 84 -4.62 6.96 7.59
C ASN A 84 -3.72 5.99 6.78
N SER A 85 -4.08 4.71 6.70
CA SER A 85 -3.37 3.70 5.90
C SER A 85 -3.90 3.58 4.48
N MET A 86 -4.75 4.52 4.02
CA MET A 86 -5.35 4.50 2.69
C MET A 86 -4.65 5.51 1.77
N ILE A 87 -4.19 5.05 0.62
CA ILE A 87 -3.77 5.91 -0.49
C ILE A 87 -5.04 6.23 -1.29
N ARG A 88 -5.49 7.48 -1.25
CA ARG A 88 -6.56 7.98 -2.12
C ARG A 88 -5.92 8.44 -3.42
N PHE A 89 -6.02 7.63 -4.46
CA PHE A 89 -5.46 7.94 -5.77
C PHE A 89 -6.52 8.48 -6.71
N LYS A 90 -6.31 9.69 -7.20
CA LYS A 90 -7.10 10.34 -8.24
C LYS A 90 -6.35 10.23 -9.56
N GLU A 91 -6.76 9.28 -10.39
CA GLU A 91 -6.24 9.09 -11.75
C GLU A 91 -6.84 10.14 -12.69
N ASN A 92 -5.99 10.70 -13.55
CA ASN A 92 -6.39 11.67 -14.57
C ASN A 92 -6.26 11.04 -15.95
N PHE A 93 -7.29 11.19 -16.78
CA PHE A 93 -7.32 10.73 -18.16
C PHE A 93 -7.03 11.86 -19.14
N ALA A 94 -6.69 11.50 -20.38
CA ALA A 94 -6.31 12.45 -21.43
C ALA A 94 -7.47 13.37 -21.86
N ASP A 95 -8.71 12.92 -21.69
CA ASP A 95 -9.94 13.67 -21.96
C ASP A 95 -10.31 14.67 -20.84
N GLY A 96 -9.47 14.79 -19.79
CA GLY A 96 -9.71 15.65 -18.65
C GLY A 96 -10.62 15.04 -17.59
N THR A 97 -11.16 13.83 -17.80
CA THR A 97 -11.91 13.12 -16.78
C THR A 97 -10.98 12.55 -15.71
N SER A 98 -11.54 12.24 -14.54
CA SER A 98 -10.78 11.63 -13.45
C SER A 98 -11.61 10.59 -12.72
N ARG A 99 -10.94 9.60 -12.12
CA ARG A 99 -11.56 8.65 -11.21
C ARG A 99 -10.72 8.51 -9.95
N GLU A 100 -11.40 8.37 -8.81
CA GLU A 100 -10.73 8.06 -7.56
C GLU A 100 -10.82 6.55 -7.29
N PHE A 101 -9.73 5.96 -6.80
CA PHE A 101 -9.76 4.61 -6.26
C PHE A 101 -8.80 4.48 -5.08
N PRO A 102 -9.23 3.83 -3.99
CA PRO A 102 -8.39 3.63 -2.82
C PRO A 102 -7.47 2.42 -2.96
N PHE A 103 -6.24 2.57 -2.45
CA PHE A 103 -5.35 1.46 -2.13
C PHE A 103 -5.14 1.39 -0.61
N LEU A 104 -5.41 0.24 -0.01
CA LEU A 104 -5.18 0.02 1.41
C LEU A 104 -3.76 -0.49 1.62
N ILE A 105 -2.95 0.25 2.38
CA ILE A 105 -1.63 -0.21 2.83
C ILE A 105 -1.86 -1.25 3.94
N LYS A 106 -1.38 -2.47 3.69
CA LYS A 106 -1.41 -3.59 4.64
C LYS A 106 -0.12 -3.65 5.46
N GLU A 107 1.01 -3.33 4.84
CA GLU A 107 2.33 -3.28 5.47
C GLU A 107 3.16 -2.16 4.84
N LEU A 108 3.95 -1.47 5.65
CA LEU A 108 4.91 -0.47 5.19
C LEU A 108 6.17 -0.49 6.07
N SER A 109 7.32 -0.56 5.41
CA SER A 109 8.64 -0.36 6.00
C SER A 109 9.50 0.51 5.07
N ALA A 110 10.76 0.74 5.45
CA ALA A 110 11.70 1.51 4.61
C ALA A 110 11.98 0.85 3.25
N GLU A 111 11.88 -0.48 3.16
CA GLU A 111 12.27 -1.25 1.98
C GLU A 111 11.12 -1.99 1.31
N ARG A 112 9.99 -2.16 2.01
CA ARG A 112 8.86 -2.98 1.54
C ARG A 112 7.52 -2.28 1.75
N ILE A 113 6.64 -2.40 0.77
CA ILE A 113 5.23 -2.03 0.89
C ILE A 113 4.34 -3.18 0.41
N VAL A 114 3.26 -3.43 1.13
CA VAL A 114 2.16 -4.30 0.68
C VAL A 114 0.89 -3.48 0.67
N PHE A 115 0.21 -3.42 -0.46
CA PHE A 115 -1.06 -2.71 -0.59
C PHE A 115 -2.08 -3.51 -1.40
N GLU A 116 -3.36 -3.24 -1.14
CA GLU A 116 -4.49 -3.93 -1.77
C GLU A 116 -5.38 -2.90 -2.48
N THR A 117 -5.76 -3.19 -3.73
CA THR A 117 -6.77 -2.40 -4.43
C THR A 117 -8.14 -2.70 -3.83
N MET A 118 -8.95 -1.66 -3.58
CA MET A 118 -10.25 -1.81 -2.91
C MET A 118 -11.42 -1.93 -3.90
N ARG A 119 -11.14 -2.15 -5.20
CA ARG A 119 -12.16 -2.39 -6.25
C ARG A 119 -12.44 -3.89 -6.42
N GLN A 120 -13.33 -4.23 -7.36
CA GLN A 120 -13.82 -5.60 -7.61
C GLN A 120 -12.71 -6.65 -7.73
N ASP A 121 -11.53 -6.30 -8.26
CA ASP A 121 -10.46 -7.27 -8.52
C ASP A 121 -9.59 -7.59 -7.30
N PHE A 122 -9.69 -6.81 -6.21
CA PHE A 122 -8.95 -6.98 -4.95
C PHE A 122 -7.50 -7.44 -5.10
N THR A 123 -6.76 -6.78 -5.98
CA THR A 123 -5.37 -7.11 -6.24
C THR A 123 -4.49 -6.68 -5.08
N ARG A 124 -3.75 -7.62 -4.51
CA ARG A 124 -2.70 -7.40 -3.53
C ARG A 124 -1.36 -7.34 -4.23
N ILE A 125 -0.61 -6.29 -3.96
CA ILE A 125 0.71 -6.05 -4.51
C ILE A 125 1.71 -6.01 -3.37
N THR A 126 2.80 -6.77 -3.55
CA THR A 126 4.01 -6.62 -2.74
C THR A 126 5.06 -5.94 -3.59
N ALA A 127 5.65 -4.85 -3.08
CA ALA A 127 6.69 -4.11 -3.77
C ALA A 127 7.87 -3.79 -2.84
N ILE A 128 9.05 -3.65 -3.45
CA ILE A 128 10.29 -3.29 -2.78
C ILE A 128 10.77 -1.92 -3.27
N LYS A 129 11.35 -1.13 -2.37
CA LYS A 129 11.87 0.19 -2.69
C LYS A 129 13.11 0.06 -3.59
N VAL A 130 13.16 0.88 -4.64
CA VAL A 130 14.36 1.01 -5.46
C VAL A 130 15.36 1.88 -4.69
N LYS A 131 16.56 1.34 -4.49
CA LYS A 131 17.68 2.06 -3.88
C LYS A 131 18.23 3.11 -4.83
#